data_AF-A0A4Q3ULK3-F1
#
_entry.id   AF-A0A4Q3ULK3-F1
#
_cell.length_a   1.000
_cell.length_b   1.000
_cell.length_c   1.000
_cell.angle_alpha   90.00
_cell.angle_beta   90.00
_cell.angle_gamma   90.00
#
_symmetry.space_group_name_H-M   'P 1'
#
loop_
_entity.id
_entity.type
_entity.pdbx_description
1 polymer ?
#
loop_
_entity_poly.entity_id
_entity_poly.type
_entity_poly.pdbx_seq_one_letter_code
_entity_poly.pdbx_strand_id
1 'polypeptide(L)'
;PDFTRYAKSQRVQIRGQAIGLPPSMTLFAFIGVVVTSATMIIYGETIWDPLVLAGRFDSKMLISIAMIAVAISTLATNIAANIVSPANDFSNLAPRKINFRIGGYITGILGILICPWKLIADPNGYIFTWLIAYSSLLGPVGGIMIADYYFVRRQSLDVDQLYNSDGIYKFKNGFNRNAIIALLLGILPNLPGFLVQVKLIAADAFPAWITGLYHYAWFVGFFISGICFLLLSRNAKREIVSISGQTA
;
A
#
# COMPACT_ATOMS: atom_id res chain seq x y z
N PRO A 1 -5.99 1.38 8.24
CA PRO A 1 -6.44 2.68 8.79
C PRO A 1 -7.96 2.74 9.00
N ASP A 2 -8.73 2.22 8.05
CA ASP A 2 -10.19 2.31 8.14
C ASP A 2 -10.80 1.41 9.22
N PHE A 3 -10.34 0.18 9.38
CA PHE A 3 -10.82 -0.67 10.47
C PHE A 3 -10.29 -0.25 11.85
N THR A 4 -9.14 0.43 11.89
CA THR A 4 -8.53 0.84 13.15
C THR A 4 -9.31 1.96 13.84
N ARG A 5 -10.19 2.68 13.13
CA ARG A 5 -11.13 3.65 13.75
C ARG A 5 -12.09 3.01 14.74
N TYR A 6 -12.37 1.70 14.58
CA TYR A 6 -13.28 0.94 15.44
C TYR A 6 -12.55 0.26 16.60
N ALA A 7 -11.22 0.42 16.69
CA ALA A 7 -10.46 -0.12 17.81
C ALA A 7 -10.73 0.70 19.09
N LYS A 8 -10.93 -0.01 20.21
CA LYS A 8 -11.20 0.62 21.52
C LYS A 8 -10.02 1.45 22.06
N SER A 9 -8.79 1.15 21.64
CA SER A 9 -7.59 1.91 21.99
C SER A 9 -6.42 1.57 21.07
N GLN A 10 -5.42 2.45 21.04
CA GLN A 10 -4.16 2.24 20.31
C GLN A 10 -3.45 0.94 20.73
N ARG A 11 -3.47 0.63 22.04
CA ARG A 11 -2.83 -0.60 22.56
C ARG A 11 -3.53 -1.86 22.04
N VAL A 12 -4.86 -1.84 21.96
CA VAL A 12 -5.63 -2.96 21.40
C VAL A 12 -5.36 -3.12 19.91
N GLN A 13 -5.29 -2.01 19.17
CA GLN A 13 -4.95 -2.01 17.75
C GLN A 13 -3.55 -2.61 17.49
N ILE A 14 -2.52 -2.15 18.22
CA ILE A 14 -1.16 -2.66 18.09
C ILE A 14 -1.11 -4.16 18.40
N ARG A 15 -1.68 -4.60 19.53
CA ARG A 15 -1.67 -6.02 19.90
C ARG A 15 -2.44 -6.88 18.90
N GLY A 16 -3.60 -6.42 18.44
CA GLY A 16 -4.40 -7.14 17.45
C GLY A 16 -3.64 -7.35 16.13
N GLN A 17 -2.98 -6.32 15.62
CA GLN A 17 -2.18 -6.40 14.40
C GLN A 17 -0.92 -7.26 14.58
N ALA A 18 -0.21 -7.11 15.70
CA ALA A 18 1.02 -7.85 15.99
C ALA A 18 0.78 -9.35 16.21
N ILE A 19 -0.37 -9.74 16.76
CA ILE A 19 -0.74 -11.15 16.94
C ILE A 19 -1.40 -11.70 15.67
N GLY A 20 -2.19 -10.88 14.97
CA GLY A 20 -2.94 -11.32 13.80
C GLY A 20 -2.10 -11.52 12.55
N LEU A 21 -1.21 -10.57 12.22
CA LEU A 21 -0.52 -10.55 10.93
C LEU A 21 0.81 -11.35 10.94
N PRO A 22 1.87 -10.98 11.71
CA PRO A 22 3.15 -11.68 11.62
C PRO A 22 3.08 -13.20 11.83
N PRO A 23 2.38 -13.74 12.86
CA PRO A 23 2.32 -15.18 13.08
C PRO A 23 1.60 -15.92 11.95
N SER A 24 0.47 -15.40 11.48
CA SER A 24 -0.28 -16.02 10.38
C SER A 24 0.51 -15.97 9.09
N MET A 25 1.11 -14.83 8.74
CA MET A 25 1.96 -14.70 7.55
C MET A 25 3.15 -15.66 7.60
N THR A 26 3.81 -15.78 8.77
CA THR A 26 4.93 -16.72 8.95
C THR A 26 4.48 -18.17 8.77
N LEU A 27 3.34 -18.54 9.34
CA LEU A 27 2.77 -19.88 9.22
C LEU A 27 2.42 -20.21 7.76
N PHE A 28 1.73 -19.32 7.06
CA PHE A 28 1.35 -19.54 5.67
C PHE A 28 2.55 -19.57 4.73
N ALA A 29 3.57 -18.72 4.96
CA ALA A 29 4.83 -18.79 4.21
C ALA A 29 5.55 -20.13 4.44
N PHE A 30 5.63 -20.59 5.68
CA PHE A 30 6.19 -21.90 6.01
C PHE A 30 5.44 -23.03 5.32
N ILE A 31 4.11 -23.07 5.41
CA ILE A 31 3.27 -24.07 4.73
C ILE A 31 3.53 -24.03 3.21
N GLY A 32 3.56 -22.85 2.60
CA GLY A 32 3.84 -22.68 1.17
C GLY A 32 5.18 -23.29 0.77
N VAL A 33 6.25 -23.01 1.52
CA VAL A 33 7.59 -23.57 1.25
C VAL A 33 7.62 -25.07 1.43
N VAL A 34 7.06 -25.60 2.52
CA VAL A 34 7.05 -27.04 2.80
C VAL A 34 6.25 -27.81 1.76
N VAL A 35 5.03 -27.33 1.43
CA VAL A 35 4.17 -27.96 0.43
C VAL A 35 4.84 -27.93 -0.94
N THR A 36 5.35 -26.78 -1.37
CA THR A 36 6.07 -26.66 -2.66
C THR A 36 7.28 -27.60 -2.70
N SER A 37 8.05 -27.70 -1.62
CA SER A 37 9.19 -28.62 -1.54
C SER A 37 8.76 -30.09 -1.63
N ALA A 38 7.64 -30.46 -0.99
CA ALA A 38 7.09 -31.80 -1.08
C ALA A 38 6.63 -32.14 -2.50
N THR A 39 6.07 -31.18 -3.25
CA THR A 39 5.67 -31.41 -4.65
C THR A 39 6.85 -31.79 -5.54
N MET A 40 8.04 -31.23 -5.30
CA MET A 40 9.25 -31.64 -6.03
C MET A 40 9.59 -33.12 -5.82
N ILE A 41 9.37 -33.63 -4.60
CA ILE A 41 9.64 -35.04 -4.25
C ILE A 41 8.56 -35.96 -4.82
N ILE A 42 7.29 -35.55 -4.77
CA ILE A 42 6.14 -36.39 -5.15
C ILE A 42 5.90 -36.39 -6.67
N TYR A 43 5.97 -35.21 -7.30
CA TYR A 43 5.59 -35.00 -8.70
C TYR A 43 6.79 -34.71 -9.61
N GLY A 44 7.99 -34.51 -9.07
CA GLY A 44 9.19 -34.20 -9.85
C GLY A 44 9.27 -32.74 -10.34
N GLU A 45 8.33 -31.89 -9.94
CA GLU A 45 8.28 -30.47 -10.27
C GLU A 45 7.79 -29.64 -9.08
N THR A 46 8.22 -28.39 -8.98
CA THR A 46 7.76 -27.48 -7.93
C THR A 46 6.43 -26.82 -8.33
N ILE A 47 5.36 -27.17 -7.63
CA ILE A 47 4.03 -26.56 -7.80
C ILE A 47 3.79 -25.61 -6.64
N TRP A 48 3.92 -24.31 -6.91
CA TRP A 48 3.73 -23.24 -5.93
C TRP A 48 2.28 -22.71 -5.90
N ASP A 49 1.52 -22.91 -6.98
CA ASP A 49 0.13 -22.51 -7.05
C ASP A 49 -0.77 -23.58 -6.38
N PRO A 50 -1.44 -23.25 -5.26
CA PRO A 50 -2.29 -24.20 -4.55
C PRO A 50 -3.52 -24.65 -5.36
N LEU A 51 -3.98 -23.84 -6.33
CA LEU A 51 -5.09 -24.21 -7.22
C LEU A 51 -4.66 -25.29 -8.22
N VAL A 52 -3.45 -25.16 -8.77
CA VAL A 52 -2.85 -26.17 -9.65
C VAL A 52 -2.59 -27.46 -8.87
N LEU A 53 -2.06 -27.34 -7.65
CA LEU A 53 -1.82 -28.49 -6.79
C LEU A 53 -3.12 -29.22 -6.40
N ALA A 54 -4.20 -28.49 -6.12
CA ALA A 54 -5.50 -29.10 -5.84
C ALA A 54 -5.98 -29.98 -7.01
N GLY A 55 -5.70 -29.61 -8.25
CA GLY A 55 -6.02 -30.40 -9.43
C GLY A 55 -5.24 -31.72 -9.58
N ARG A 56 -4.19 -31.94 -8.78
CA ARG A 56 -3.39 -33.18 -8.77
C ARG A 56 -3.96 -34.28 -7.86
N PHE A 57 -5.00 -33.99 -7.08
CA PHE A 57 -5.65 -34.97 -6.21
C PHE A 57 -6.73 -35.77 -6.95
N ASP A 58 -6.87 -37.06 -6.65
CA ASP A 58 -7.88 -37.91 -7.31
C ASP A 58 -9.30 -37.72 -6.74
N SER A 59 -9.40 -37.33 -5.46
CA SER A 59 -10.69 -37.20 -4.77
C SER A 59 -11.44 -35.94 -5.19
N LYS A 60 -12.41 -36.09 -6.12
CA LYS A 60 -13.27 -35.00 -6.59
C LYS A 60 -13.98 -34.25 -5.45
N MET A 61 -14.35 -34.96 -4.38
CA MET A 61 -15.00 -34.35 -3.22
C MET A 61 -14.03 -33.45 -2.45
N LEU A 62 -12.79 -33.91 -2.23
CA LEU A 62 -11.75 -33.12 -1.58
C LEU A 62 -11.44 -31.85 -2.37
N ILE A 63 -11.27 -31.99 -3.69
CA ILE A 63 -11.02 -30.87 -4.60
C ILE A 63 -12.15 -29.86 -4.53
N SER A 64 -13.40 -30.32 -4.60
CA SER A 64 -14.58 -29.43 -4.57
C SER A 64 -14.66 -28.63 -3.28
N ILE A 65 -14.45 -29.27 -2.13
CA ILE A 65 -14.45 -28.60 -0.82
C ILE A 65 -13.29 -27.59 -0.74
N ALA A 66 -12.08 -27.98 -1.17
CA ALA A 66 -10.93 -27.10 -1.16
C ALA A 66 -11.14 -25.86 -2.03
N MET A 67 -11.68 -26.03 -3.25
CA MET A 67 -11.96 -24.92 -4.17
C MET A 67 -13.03 -23.97 -3.64
N ILE A 68 -14.09 -24.50 -3.00
CA ILE A 68 -15.09 -23.67 -2.33
C ILE A 68 -14.45 -22.87 -1.18
N ALA A 69 -13.62 -23.51 -0.36
CA ALA A 69 -12.92 -22.84 0.74
C ALA A 69 -11.99 -21.72 0.23
N VAL A 70 -11.23 -21.98 -0.84
CA VAL A 70 -10.37 -20.99 -1.48
C VAL A 70 -11.18 -19.83 -2.06
N ALA A 71 -12.31 -20.11 -2.72
CA ALA A 71 -13.19 -19.08 -3.26
C ALA A 71 -13.76 -18.18 -2.15
N ILE A 72 -14.27 -18.77 -1.06
CA ILE A 72 -14.79 -18.02 0.10
C ILE A 72 -13.68 -17.19 0.75
N SER A 73 -12.49 -17.77 0.98
CA SER A 73 -11.35 -17.08 1.56
C SER A 73 -10.89 -15.90 0.69
N THR A 74 -10.80 -16.11 -0.62
CA THR A 74 -10.41 -15.07 -1.58
C THR A 74 -11.43 -13.93 -1.60
N LEU A 75 -12.72 -14.24 -1.57
CA LEU A 75 -13.78 -13.24 -1.51
C LEU A 75 -13.70 -12.43 -0.21
N ALA A 76 -13.59 -13.11 0.93
CA ALA A 76 -13.55 -12.48 2.25
C ALA A 76 -12.36 -11.52 2.38
N THR A 77 -11.16 -11.96 1.99
CA THR A 77 -9.95 -11.11 2.05
C THR A 77 -10.04 -9.94 1.07
N ASN A 78 -10.55 -10.13 -0.15
CA ASN A 78 -10.68 -9.04 -1.12
C ASN A 78 -11.68 -7.97 -0.68
N ILE A 79 -12.84 -8.37 -0.12
CA ILE A 79 -13.81 -7.41 0.41
C ILE A 79 -13.17 -6.56 1.49
N ALA A 80 -12.50 -7.19 2.47
CA ALA A 80 -11.90 -6.48 3.59
C ALA A 80 -10.72 -5.60 3.18
N ALA A 81 -9.77 -6.15 2.41
CA ALA A 81 -8.50 -5.48 2.12
C ALA A 81 -8.56 -4.52 0.92
N ASN A 82 -9.33 -4.85 -0.11
CA ASN A 82 -9.24 -4.18 -1.42
C ASN A 82 -10.49 -3.37 -1.80
N ILE A 83 -11.63 -3.55 -1.10
CA ILE A 83 -12.87 -2.79 -1.42
C ILE A 83 -13.12 -1.66 -0.42
N VAL A 84 -12.90 -1.89 0.89
CA VAL A 84 -13.30 -0.90 1.91
C VAL A 84 -12.57 0.43 1.78
N SER A 85 -11.24 0.43 1.61
CA SER A 85 -10.45 1.65 1.50
C SER A 85 -10.85 2.53 0.30
N PRO A 86 -10.80 2.04 -0.95
CA PRO A 86 -11.19 2.87 -2.10
C PRO A 86 -12.67 3.26 -2.07
N ALA A 87 -13.57 2.44 -1.51
CA ALA A 87 -14.96 2.83 -1.32
C ALA A 87 -15.11 4.05 -0.40
N ASN A 88 -14.34 4.09 0.71
CA ASN A 88 -14.27 5.26 1.57
C ASN A 88 -13.65 6.45 0.84
N ASP A 89 -12.56 6.26 0.09
CA ASP A 89 -11.91 7.33 -0.68
C ASP A 89 -12.87 7.98 -1.68
N PHE A 90 -13.60 7.19 -2.47
CA PHE A 90 -14.61 7.71 -3.41
C PHE A 90 -15.76 8.44 -2.69
N SER A 91 -16.20 7.91 -1.55
CA SER A 91 -17.25 8.58 -0.77
C SER A 91 -16.78 9.92 -0.18
N ASN A 92 -15.50 10.03 0.21
CA ASN A 92 -14.91 11.27 0.69
C ASN A 92 -14.61 12.27 -0.44
N LEU A 93 -14.36 11.79 -1.66
CA LEU A 93 -14.12 12.63 -2.83
C LEU A 93 -15.39 13.39 -3.27
N ALA A 94 -16.55 12.74 -3.19
CA ALA A 94 -17.83 13.34 -3.59
C ALA A 94 -18.98 12.93 -2.64
N PRO A 95 -18.98 13.38 -1.37
CA PRO A 95 -19.88 12.86 -0.32
C PRO A 95 -21.36 13.10 -0.59
N ARG A 96 -21.71 14.12 -1.39
CA ARG A 96 -23.10 14.37 -1.80
C ARG A 96 -23.62 13.42 -2.89
N LYS A 97 -22.72 12.73 -3.60
CA LYS A 97 -23.05 11.90 -4.79
C LYS A 97 -22.71 10.42 -4.59
N ILE A 98 -21.67 10.12 -3.82
CA ILE A 98 -21.13 8.77 -3.67
C ILE A 98 -21.24 8.38 -2.20
N ASN A 99 -22.11 7.42 -1.91
CA ASN A 99 -22.10 6.73 -0.62
C ASN A 99 -21.18 5.51 -0.67
N PHE A 100 -20.91 4.89 0.48
CA PHE A 100 -20.02 3.73 0.60
C PHE A 100 -20.39 2.58 -0.35
N ARG A 101 -21.68 2.30 -0.54
CA ARG A 101 -22.14 1.24 -1.44
C ARG A 101 -21.81 1.55 -2.90
N ILE A 102 -22.04 2.77 -3.35
CA ILE A 102 -21.68 3.23 -4.69
C ILE A 102 -20.16 3.19 -4.86
N GLY A 103 -19.39 3.65 -3.87
CA GLY A 103 -17.93 3.56 -3.88
C GLY A 103 -17.41 2.13 -4.02
N GLY A 104 -18.07 1.16 -3.36
CA GLY A 104 -17.77 -0.27 -3.51
C GLY A 104 -18.02 -0.79 -4.93
N TYR A 105 -19.14 -0.42 -5.56
CA TYR A 105 -19.40 -0.78 -6.96
C TYR A 105 -18.39 -0.15 -7.93
N ILE A 106 -18.04 1.13 -7.75
CA ILE A 106 -17.02 1.80 -8.55
C ILE A 106 -15.68 1.05 -8.44
N THR A 107 -15.28 0.70 -7.23
CA THR A 107 -14.06 -0.07 -6.97
C THR A 107 -14.08 -1.42 -7.70
N GLY A 108 -15.18 -2.18 -7.59
CA GLY A 108 -15.30 -3.48 -8.26
C GLY A 108 -15.22 -3.38 -9.78
N ILE A 109 -15.92 -2.41 -10.38
CA ILE A 109 -15.90 -2.18 -11.83
C ILE A 109 -14.50 -1.79 -12.30
N LEU A 110 -13.87 -0.81 -11.65
CA LEU A 110 -12.51 -0.38 -12.00
C LEU A 110 -11.50 -1.51 -11.82
N GLY A 111 -11.63 -2.32 -10.76
CA GLY A 111 -10.79 -3.48 -10.52
C GLY A 111 -10.84 -4.50 -11.67
N ILE A 112 -12.02 -4.76 -12.24
CA ILE A 112 -12.16 -5.64 -13.41
C ILE A 112 -11.57 -4.98 -14.66
N LEU A 113 -11.82 -3.68 -14.87
CA LEU A 113 -11.35 -2.94 -16.05
C LEU A 113 -9.82 -2.84 -16.13
N ILE A 114 -9.11 -2.83 -15.00
CA ILE A 114 -7.65 -2.90 -14.95
C ILE A 114 -7.11 -4.23 -15.54
N CYS A 115 -7.96 -5.23 -15.72
CA CYS A 115 -7.61 -6.55 -16.24
C CYS A 115 -6.46 -7.20 -15.44
N PRO A 116 -6.62 -7.40 -14.11
CA PRO A 116 -5.54 -7.86 -13.24
C PRO A 116 -4.96 -9.21 -13.64
N TRP A 117 -5.73 -10.06 -14.31
CA TRP A 117 -5.26 -11.33 -14.88
C TRP A 117 -4.11 -11.16 -15.89
N LYS A 118 -4.04 -10.02 -16.59
CA LYS A 118 -2.90 -9.72 -17.48
C LYS A 118 -1.64 -9.37 -16.70
N LEU A 119 -1.78 -8.75 -15.53
CA LEU A 119 -0.64 -8.39 -14.67
C LEU A 119 -0.03 -9.63 -14.02
N ILE A 120 -0.87 -10.55 -13.52
CA ILE A 120 -0.39 -11.78 -12.86
C ILE A 120 0.11 -12.85 -13.83
N ALA A 121 -0.20 -12.72 -15.14
CA ALA A 121 0.26 -13.66 -16.15
C ALA A 121 1.79 -13.69 -16.31
N ASP A 122 2.47 -12.58 -15.97
CA ASP A 122 3.93 -12.51 -15.88
C ASP A 122 4.35 -12.15 -14.44
N PRO A 123 4.72 -13.15 -13.62
CA PRO A 123 5.15 -12.91 -12.24
C PRO A 123 6.37 -11.99 -12.12
N ASN A 124 7.30 -12.05 -13.08
CA ASN A 124 8.49 -11.20 -13.06
C ASN A 124 8.13 -9.75 -13.37
N GLY A 125 7.31 -9.54 -14.41
CA GLY A 125 6.73 -8.23 -14.73
C GLY A 125 5.92 -7.67 -13.56
N TYR A 126 5.08 -8.49 -12.93
CA TYR A 126 4.26 -8.12 -11.79
C TYR A 126 5.11 -7.65 -10.61
N ILE A 127 6.10 -8.46 -10.18
CA ILE A 127 6.92 -8.15 -9.01
C ILE A 127 7.87 -7.00 -9.33
N PHE A 128 8.74 -7.18 -10.33
CA PHE A 128 9.87 -6.28 -10.52
C PHE A 128 9.52 -4.99 -11.25
N THR A 129 8.44 -4.97 -12.04
CA THR A 129 8.04 -3.77 -12.78
C THR A 129 6.88 -3.07 -12.10
N TRP A 130 5.79 -3.78 -11.82
CA TRP A 130 4.59 -3.16 -11.28
C TRP A 130 4.73 -2.91 -9.76
N LEU A 131 4.88 -3.94 -8.92
CA LEU A 131 4.89 -3.75 -7.47
C LEU A 131 6.01 -2.81 -6.99
N ILE A 132 7.20 -2.87 -7.59
CA ILE A 132 8.29 -1.94 -7.24
C ILE A 132 7.97 -0.51 -7.70
N ALA A 133 7.46 -0.32 -8.92
CA ALA A 133 7.05 1.01 -9.38
C ALA A 133 5.95 1.60 -8.48
N TYR A 134 4.95 0.80 -8.11
CA TYR A 134 3.93 1.21 -7.15
C TYR A 134 4.53 1.65 -5.83
N SER A 135 5.45 0.84 -5.31
CA SER A 135 6.12 1.08 -4.04
C SER A 135 6.95 2.37 -4.07
N SER A 136 7.53 2.72 -5.23
CA SER A 136 8.26 3.97 -5.44
C SER A 136 7.38 5.23 -5.29
N LEU A 137 6.07 5.09 -5.44
CA LEU A 137 5.09 6.18 -5.28
C LEU A 137 4.49 6.19 -3.86
N LEU A 138 4.19 5.01 -3.32
CA LEU A 138 3.60 4.89 -1.98
C LEU A 138 4.58 5.15 -0.85
N GLY A 139 5.85 4.73 -0.99
CA GLY A 139 6.90 4.97 0.01
C GLY A 139 7.01 6.46 0.36
N PRO A 140 7.18 7.35 -0.64
CA PRO A 140 7.19 8.80 -0.44
C PRO A 140 5.97 9.36 0.29
N VAL A 141 4.76 8.92 -0.05
CA VAL A 141 3.52 9.36 0.64
C VAL A 141 3.56 8.96 2.11
N GLY A 142 3.92 7.70 2.39
CA GLY A 142 4.07 7.20 3.76
C GLY A 142 5.09 7.99 4.57
N GLY A 143 6.25 8.31 3.97
CA GLY A 143 7.30 9.11 4.60
C GLY A 143 6.82 10.50 5.01
N ILE A 144 6.09 11.18 4.12
CA ILE A 144 5.52 12.51 4.38
C ILE A 144 4.46 12.43 5.50
N MET A 145 3.54 11.47 5.44
CA MET A 145 2.48 11.33 6.44
C MET A 145 3.05 11.07 7.84
N ILE A 146 4.06 10.20 7.96
CA ILE A 146 4.73 9.94 9.23
C ILE A 146 5.49 11.18 9.72
N ALA A 147 6.21 11.85 8.84
CA ALA A 147 6.94 13.08 9.15
C ALA A 147 5.99 14.19 9.65
N ASP A 148 4.89 14.41 8.96
CA ASP A 148 3.88 15.41 9.29
C ASP A 148 3.24 15.12 10.65
N TYR A 149 2.68 13.92 10.83
CA TYR A 149 1.94 13.60 12.04
C TYR A 149 2.83 13.54 13.28
N TYR A 150 3.94 12.79 13.25
CA TYR A 150 4.75 12.56 14.46
C TYR A 150 5.71 13.70 14.79
N PHE A 151 6.31 14.36 13.80
CA PHE A 151 7.42 15.28 14.06
C PHE A 151 7.07 16.75 13.85
N VAL A 152 6.25 17.07 12.84
CA VAL A 152 5.78 18.45 12.61
C VAL A 152 4.66 18.77 13.58
N ARG A 153 3.61 17.93 13.62
CA ARG A 153 2.39 18.14 14.40
C ARG A 153 2.40 17.52 15.79
N ARG A 154 3.41 16.70 16.11
CA ARG A 154 3.56 16.04 17.42
C ARG A 154 2.29 15.29 17.85
N GLN A 155 1.70 14.55 16.92
CA GLN A 155 0.50 13.73 17.10
C GLN A 155 -0.78 14.53 17.41
N SER A 156 -0.77 15.85 17.24
CA SER A 156 -1.94 16.71 17.41
C SER A 156 -2.57 17.05 16.06
N LEU A 157 -3.84 16.71 15.89
CA LEU A 157 -4.66 17.06 14.73
C LEU A 157 -5.96 17.67 15.22
N ASP A 158 -6.28 18.86 14.73
CA ASP A 158 -7.61 19.43 14.82
C ASP A 158 -8.51 18.70 13.79
N VAL A 159 -9.48 17.93 14.28
CA VAL A 159 -10.35 17.10 13.43
C VAL A 159 -11.40 17.95 12.73
N ASP A 160 -11.94 18.96 13.39
CA ASP A 160 -12.99 19.82 12.82
C ASP A 160 -12.43 20.60 11.62
N GLN A 161 -11.19 21.06 11.73
CA GLN A 161 -10.51 21.75 10.65
C GLN A 161 -10.21 20.84 9.45
N LEU A 162 -10.12 19.51 9.59
CA LEU A 162 -9.94 18.58 8.46
C LEU A 162 -11.17 18.54 7.55
N TYR A 163 -12.35 18.86 8.09
CA TYR A 163 -13.61 18.90 7.34
C TYR A 163 -14.01 20.32 6.90
N ASN A 164 -13.17 21.33 7.20
CA ASN A 164 -13.40 22.72 6.79
C ASN A 164 -12.57 23.07 5.55
N SER A 165 -13.24 23.39 4.44
CA SER A 165 -12.60 23.79 3.17
C SER A 165 -11.75 25.07 3.28
N ASP A 166 -12.05 25.91 4.26
CA ASP A 166 -11.35 27.16 4.57
C ASP A 166 -10.50 27.06 5.84
N GLY A 167 -10.30 25.85 6.35
CA GLY A 167 -9.56 25.58 7.57
C GLY A 167 -8.04 25.61 7.41
N ILE A 168 -7.35 25.36 8.52
CA ILE A 168 -5.87 25.42 8.61
C ILE A 168 -5.14 24.44 7.66
N TYR A 169 -5.83 23.40 7.16
CA TYR A 169 -5.27 22.42 6.23
C TYR A 169 -5.52 22.74 4.75
N LYS A 170 -6.11 23.89 4.43
CA LYS A 170 -6.28 24.34 3.03
C LYS A 170 -4.94 24.64 2.35
N PHE A 171 -3.93 25.05 3.13
CA PHE A 171 -2.64 25.54 2.61
C PHE A 171 -2.86 26.57 1.47
N LYS A 172 -2.05 26.53 0.41
CA LYS A 172 -2.21 27.40 -0.76
C LYS A 172 -3.06 26.69 -1.81
N ASN A 173 -4.30 27.17 -2.00
CA ASN A 173 -5.25 26.66 -3.01
C ASN A 173 -5.56 25.16 -2.86
N GLY A 174 -5.59 24.63 -1.63
CA GLY A 174 -5.82 23.21 -1.35
C GLY A 174 -4.56 22.34 -1.32
N PHE A 175 -3.38 22.91 -1.60
CA PHE A 175 -2.14 22.13 -1.75
C PHE A 175 -1.03 22.57 -0.80
N ASN A 176 -0.43 21.58 -0.14
CA ASN A 176 0.81 21.77 0.61
C ASN A 176 2.01 21.68 -0.34
N ARG A 177 2.58 22.84 -0.70
CA ARG A 177 3.76 22.93 -1.58
C ARG A 177 4.95 22.13 -1.05
N ASN A 178 5.18 22.13 0.27
CA ASN A 178 6.30 21.41 0.86
C ASN A 178 6.12 19.89 0.72
N ALA A 179 4.88 19.39 0.87
CA ALA A 179 4.57 17.98 0.67
C ALA A 179 4.77 17.57 -0.80
N ILE A 180 4.32 18.39 -1.76
CA ILE A 180 4.51 18.11 -3.19
C ILE A 180 6.00 18.07 -3.55
N ILE A 181 6.80 19.04 -3.09
CA ILE A 181 8.25 19.06 -3.35
C ILE A 181 8.91 17.82 -2.74
N ALA A 182 8.60 17.49 -1.48
CA ALA A 182 9.13 16.30 -0.83
C ALA A 182 8.74 14.99 -1.54
N LEU A 183 7.52 14.93 -2.07
CA LEU A 183 7.03 13.78 -2.85
C LEU A 183 7.87 13.59 -4.11
N LEU A 184 8.05 14.66 -4.90
CA LEU A 184 8.84 14.62 -6.12
C LEU A 184 10.29 14.23 -5.83
N LEU A 185 10.89 14.79 -4.78
CA LEU A 185 12.27 14.44 -4.38
C LEU A 185 12.41 12.98 -3.94
N GLY A 186 11.38 12.36 -3.37
CA GLY A 186 11.38 10.94 -3.03
C GLY A 186 11.20 10.01 -4.24
N ILE A 187 10.48 10.45 -5.28
CA ILE A 187 10.21 9.66 -6.49
C ILE A 187 11.40 9.70 -7.45
N LEU A 188 12.00 10.88 -7.65
CA LEU A 188 13.03 11.11 -8.68
C LEU A 188 14.22 10.13 -8.65
N PRO A 189 14.79 9.74 -7.48
CA PRO A 189 15.91 8.81 -7.42
C PRO A 189 15.59 7.40 -7.95
N ASN A 190 14.31 7.01 -7.96
CA ASN A 190 13.86 5.70 -8.43
C ASN A 190 13.62 5.68 -9.95
N LEU A 191 13.54 6.84 -10.59
CA LEU A 191 13.19 6.98 -12.00
C LEU A 191 14.22 6.29 -12.93
N PRO A 192 15.55 6.42 -12.73
CA PRO A 192 16.51 5.74 -13.58
C PRO A 192 16.34 4.21 -13.58
N GLY A 193 16.21 3.59 -12.40
CA GLY A 193 16.02 2.15 -12.30
C GLY A 193 14.68 1.68 -12.86
N PHE A 194 13.61 2.46 -12.68
CA PHE A 194 12.32 2.19 -13.32
C PHE A 194 12.44 2.21 -14.85
N LEU A 195 13.07 3.23 -15.43
CA LEU A 195 13.22 3.38 -16.89
C LEU A 195 14.05 2.24 -17.51
N VAL A 196 15.08 1.76 -16.80
CA VAL A 196 15.83 0.55 -17.19
C VAL A 196 14.92 -0.68 -17.14
N GLN A 197 14.16 -0.85 -16.06
CA GLN A 197 13.28 -2.00 -15.85
C GLN A 197 12.20 -2.11 -16.94
N VAL A 198 11.62 -0.99 -17.37
CA VAL A 198 10.64 -0.94 -18.48
C VAL A 198 11.28 -0.90 -19.86
N LYS A 199 12.61 -1.04 -19.95
CA LYS A 199 13.41 -1.07 -21.19
C LYS A 199 13.26 0.19 -22.05
N LEU A 200 12.99 1.34 -21.43
CA LEU A 200 12.94 2.64 -22.11
C LEU A 200 14.34 3.27 -22.28
N ILE A 201 15.30 2.86 -21.46
CA ILE A 201 16.70 3.26 -21.55
C ILE A 201 17.62 2.04 -21.41
N ALA A 202 18.84 2.15 -21.90
CA ALA A 202 19.84 1.09 -21.80
C ALA A 202 20.29 0.87 -20.35
N ALA A 203 20.65 -0.37 -20.01
CA ALA A 203 21.02 -0.76 -18.64
C ALA A 203 22.30 -0.07 -18.14
N ASP A 204 23.16 0.38 -19.05
CA ASP A 204 24.41 1.09 -18.81
C ASP A 204 24.25 2.63 -18.88
N ALA A 205 23.04 3.14 -19.11
CA ALA A 205 22.77 4.57 -19.17
C ALA A 205 23.05 5.29 -17.85
N PHE A 206 23.00 4.58 -16.72
CA PHE A 206 23.30 5.08 -15.39
C PHE A 206 24.22 4.12 -14.63
N PRO A 207 25.02 4.61 -13.67
CA PRO A 207 25.78 3.76 -12.76
C PRO A 207 24.88 2.74 -12.06
N ALA A 208 25.37 1.50 -11.91
CA ALA A 208 24.61 0.38 -11.34
C ALA A 208 24.04 0.66 -9.95
N TRP A 209 24.70 1.50 -9.15
CA TRP A 209 24.19 1.88 -7.83
C TRP A 209 22.95 2.78 -7.89
N ILE A 210 22.82 3.61 -8.95
CA ILE A 210 21.65 4.49 -9.16
C ILE A 210 20.45 3.65 -9.61
N THR A 211 20.65 2.77 -10.58
CA THR A 211 19.58 1.87 -11.04
C THR A 211 19.17 0.89 -9.94
N GLY A 212 20.14 0.45 -9.12
CA GLY A 212 19.92 -0.41 -7.97
C GLY A 212 19.05 0.19 -6.85
N LEU A 213 18.92 1.52 -6.77
CA LEU A 213 18.00 2.17 -5.82
C LEU A 213 16.56 1.70 -6.01
N TYR A 214 16.17 1.38 -7.25
CA TYR A 214 14.82 0.94 -7.57
C TYR A 214 14.44 -0.36 -6.85
N HIS A 215 15.37 -1.29 -6.60
CA HIS A 215 15.07 -2.49 -5.80
C HIS A 215 14.63 -2.18 -4.37
N TYR A 216 14.99 -1.00 -3.86
CA TYR A 216 14.63 -0.49 -2.54
C TYR A 216 13.72 0.73 -2.62
N ALA A 217 12.99 0.90 -3.72
CA ALA A 217 12.29 2.14 -4.04
C ALA A 217 11.36 2.64 -2.94
N TRP A 218 10.71 1.71 -2.22
CA TRP A 218 9.87 2.05 -1.07
C TRP A 218 10.65 2.78 0.02
N PHE A 219 11.78 2.22 0.46
CA PHE A 219 12.61 2.78 1.54
C PHE A 219 13.29 4.07 1.10
N VAL A 220 13.87 4.08 -0.10
CA VAL A 220 14.51 5.27 -0.68
C VAL A 220 13.51 6.42 -0.73
N GLY A 221 12.32 6.16 -1.28
CA GLY A 221 11.26 7.15 -1.38
C GLY A 221 10.76 7.62 -0.02
N PHE A 222 10.53 6.68 0.92
CA PHE A 222 10.05 6.97 2.28
C PHE A 222 11.00 7.88 3.05
N PHE A 223 12.29 7.54 3.10
CA PHE A 223 13.25 8.32 3.89
C PHE A 223 13.55 9.68 3.25
N ILE A 224 13.71 9.73 1.93
CA ILE A 224 14.00 11.00 1.24
C ILE A 224 12.82 11.95 1.37
N SER A 225 11.59 11.50 1.08
CA SER A 225 10.42 12.38 1.19
C SER A 225 10.18 12.82 2.64
N GLY A 226 10.32 11.91 3.61
CA GLY A 226 10.14 12.21 5.02
C GLY A 226 11.15 13.27 5.50
N ILE A 227 12.44 13.06 5.24
CA ILE A 227 13.50 13.99 5.62
C ILE A 227 13.32 15.35 4.92
N CYS A 228 13.11 15.35 3.60
CA CYS A 228 12.87 16.59 2.85
C CYS A 228 11.66 17.36 3.38
N PHE A 229 10.56 16.66 3.67
CA PHE A 229 9.38 17.29 4.25
C PHE A 229 9.67 17.91 5.62
N LEU A 230 10.42 17.21 6.48
CA LEU A 230 10.83 17.77 7.78
C LEU A 230 11.67 19.02 7.63
N LEU A 231 12.62 19.04 6.69
CA LEU A 231 13.49 20.19 6.43
C LEU A 231 12.69 21.39 5.91
N LEU A 232 11.81 21.16 4.93
CA LEU A 232 10.98 22.20 4.33
C LEU A 232 9.93 22.76 5.30
N SER A 233 9.42 21.92 6.20
CA SER A 233 8.37 22.28 7.17
C SER A 233 8.91 22.81 8.50
N ARG A 234 10.24 22.99 8.66
CA ARG A 234 10.84 23.56 9.89
C ARG A 234 10.28 24.94 10.23
N ASN A 235 9.98 25.77 9.24
CA ASN A 235 9.44 27.12 9.46
C ASN A 235 7.92 27.09 9.72
N ALA A 236 7.17 26.21 9.03
CA ALA A 236 5.74 25.99 9.27
C ALA A 236 5.45 25.41 10.67
N LYS A 237 6.44 24.74 11.27
CA LYS A 237 6.40 24.24 12.65
C LYS A 237 6.12 25.33 13.69
N ARG A 238 6.45 26.60 13.41
CA ARG A 238 6.20 27.73 14.33
C ARG A 238 4.75 28.21 14.31
N GLU A 239 4.10 28.22 13.14
CA GLU A 239 2.72 28.70 12.98
C GLU A 239 1.67 27.69 13.49
N ILE A 240 1.87 26.40 13.26
CA ILE A 240 0.90 25.38 13.69
C ILE A 240 0.89 25.23 15.22
N VAL A 241 2.07 25.28 15.85
CA VAL A 241 2.20 25.19 17.32
C VAL A 241 1.59 26.42 18.01
N SER A 242 1.68 27.62 17.42
CA SER A 242 1.08 28.82 18.00
C SER A 242 -0.45 28.77 17.99
N ILE A 243 -1.07 28.16 16.98
CA ILE A 243 -2.54 28.02 16.89
C ILE A 243 -3.02 27.00 17.91
N SER A 244 -2.35 25.84 18.05
CA SER A 244 -2.73 24.81 19.04
C SER A 244 -2.51 25.24 20.50
N GLY A 245 -1.64 26.22 20.75
CA GLY A 245 -1.40 26.78 22.10
C GLY A 245 -2.42 27.84 22.52
N GLN A 246 -3.24 28.35 21.59
CA GLN A 246 -4.31 29.31 21.89
C GLN A 246 -5.67 28.64 22.13
N THR A 247 -5.81 27.36 21.78
CA THR A 247 -7.04 26.57 21.93
C THR A 247 -6.98 25.57 23.10
N ALA A 248 -5.95 25.64 23.95
CA ALA A 248 -5.77 24.80 25.13
C ALA A 248 -6.09 25.57 26.42
#